data_AF-A0A1X7RV21-F1
#
_entry.id   AF-A0A1X7RV21-F1
#
_cell.length_a   1.000
_cell.length_b   1.000
_cell.length_c   1.000
_cell.angle_alpha   90.00
_cell.angle_beta   90.00
_cell.angle_gamma   90.00
#
_symmetry.space_group_name_H-M   'P 1'
#
loop_
_entity.id
_entity.type
_entity.pdbx_description
1 polymer ?
#
loop_
_entity_poly.entity_id
_entity_poly.type
_entity_poly.pdbx_seq_one_letter_code
_entity_poly.pdbx_strand_id
1 'polypeptide(L)'
;MVKETKFYDVLGVSPDASDAQLKSAYRKGALKHHPDKNAHDPSAAEKFKEISHAYETLSDGQKRQIYDQYGEEGLEQGGPGGGGGMAAEDLFAQFFGGGGGGFGGMFGGGMQQERGPKKARTIHHVHKVSLEDIYRGKVSKLALQKSVICSKCDGRGGKEGAVKTCTGCNGQGMKMMMRQMGPMIQRFQTVCPDCNGEGEIVREKDKCKQCNGKKTIVERKVLHVHVDRGVTSGTKIDFRGEGDQMPGVQPGDVQFEIEQKPHARFQRKGDDLFYHAEIDLLTALAGGAIYIEHLDERWLTVEIMPGEVISPGEVKVIRGQGMPSYRHHDFGNLYVQFDVKFPSKLTGPPDSDGFPTALQPEQIKALESVLPPRMPQNIPPTDAMTEDYSLEKVDPTREGDRAARATDEDDDEMGQGGERVQCASQ
;
A
#
# COMPACT_ATOMS: atom_id res chain seq x y z
N MET A 1 -1.69 54.16 5.37
CA MET A 1 -1.67 53.71 6.78
C MET A 1 -2.80 52.71 6.92
N VAL A 2 -2.52 51.54 7.48
CA VAL A 2 -3.51 50.48 7.70
C VAL A 2 -4.40 50.84 8.90
N LYS A 3 -5.70 50.54 8.80
CA LYS A 3 -6.67 50.78 9.89
C LYS A 3 -6.41 49.86 11.10
N GLU A 4 -6.02 48.61 10.85
CA GLU A 4 -5.70 47.60 11.87
C GLU A 4 -4.42 46.82 11.51
N THR A 5 -3.64 46.42 12.52
CA THR A 5 -2.40 45.65 12.33
C THR A 5 -2.50 44.18 12.75
N LYS A 6 -3.65 43.74 13.28
CA LYS A 6 -3.84 42.43 13.92
C LYS A 6 -3.35 41.25 13.07
N PHE A 7 -3.69 41.18 11.77
CA PHE A 7 -3.23 40.07 10.91
C PHE A 7 -1.74 40.13 10.56
N TYR A 8 -1.18 41.35 10.47
CA TYR A 8 0.26 41.53 10.29
C TYR A 8 1.03 41.12 11.55
N ASP A 9 0.49 41.46 12.73
CA ASP A 9 1.06 41.10 14.03
C ASP A 9 1.00 39.59 14.29
N VAL A 10 -0.10 38.91 13.93
CA VAL A 10 -0.24 37.44 14.01
C VAL A 10 0.79 36.72 13.13
N LEU A 11 1.08 37.25 11.94
CA LEU A 11 2.14 36.72 11.07
C LEU A 11 3.54 37.20 11.47
N GLY A 12 3.66 38.18 12.36
CA GLY A 12 4.92 38.77 12.79
C GLY A 12 5.63 39.54 11.66
N VAL A 13 4.88 40.21 10.80
CA VAL A 13 5.40 41.00 9.67
C VAL A 13 4.94 42.46 9.74
N SER A 14 5.65 43.35 9.05
CA SER A 14 5.24 44.75 8.91
C SER A 14 4.05 44.89 7.94
N PRO A 15 3.16 45.90 8.10
CA PRO A 15 2.12 46.23 7.13
C PRO A 15 2.63 46.45 5.69
N ASP A 16 3.89 46.88 5.54
CA ASP A 16 4.54 47.08 4.24
C ASP A 16 5.16 45.78 3.67
N ALA A 17 4.87 44.62 4.27
CA ALA A 17 5.44 43.35 3.84
C ALA A 17 5.02 42.96 2.42
N SER A 18 6.00 42.47 1.67
CA SER A 18 5.81 41.86 0.35
C SER A 18 5.16 40.47 0.46
N ASP A 19 4.52 40.02 -0.62
CA ASP A 19 3.88 38.69 -0.69
C ASP A 19 4.86 37.54 -0.39
N ALA A 20 6.13 37.71 -0.77
CA ALA A 20 7.19 36.76 -0.45
C ALA A 20 7.48 36.68 1.07
N GLN A 21 7.41 37.81 1.78
CA GLN A 21 7.58 37.88 3.23
C GLN A 21 6.36 37.29 3.94
N LEU A 22 5.15 37.58 3.49
CA LEU A 22 3.91 36.98 4.01
C LEU A 22 3.93 35.45 3.88
N LYS A 23 4.30 34.92 2.69
CA LYS A 23 4.42 33.48 2.46
C LYS A 23 5.55 32.83 3.26
N SER A 24 6.63 33.55 3.52
CA SER A 24 7.70 33.04 4.38
C SER A 24 7.28 33.02 5.85
N ALA A 25 6.54 34.02 6.31
CA ALA A 25 6.05 34.13 7.69
C ALA A 25 5.01 33.04 7.98
N TYR A 26 4.04 32.85 7.08
CA TYR A 26 3.05 31.78 7.18
C TYR A 26 3.70 30.40 7.26
N ARG A 27 4.67 30.09 6.39
CA ARG A 27 5.38 28.80 6.45
C ARG A 27 6.08 28.56 7.78
N LYS A 28 6.72 29.59 8.36
CA LYS A 28 7.38 29.49 9.67
C LYS A 28 6.36 29.31 10.81
N GLY A 29 5.26 30.06 10.78
CA GLY A 29 4.17 29.95 11.78
C GLY A 29 3.45 28.61 11.72
N ALA A 30 3.08 28.15 10.52
CA ALA A 30 2.39 26.89 10.27
C ALA A 30 3.23 25.67 10.69
N LEU A 31 4.55 25.69 10.46
CA LEU A 31 5.46 24.63 10.92
C LEU A 31 5.59 24.59 12.45
N LYS A 32 5.57 25.76 13.11
CA LYS A 32 5.74 25.90 14.55
C LYS A 32 4.49 25.47 15.32
N HIS A 33 3.31 25.80 14.80
CA HIS A 33 2.02 25.54 15.42
C HIS A 33 1.25 24.38 14.76
N HIS A 34 1.92 23.53 13.99
CA HIS A 34 1.28 22.40 13.32
C HIS A 34 0.64 21.45 14.34
N PRO A 35 -0.63 21.02 14.15
CA PRO A 35 -1.36 20.19 15.11
C PRO A 35 -0.69 18.82 15.34
N ASP A 36 -0.11 18.23 14.30
CA ASP A 36 0.61 16.94 14.38
C ASP A 36 1.88 17.01 15.25
N LYS A 37 2.56 18.17 15.29
CA LYS A 37 3.78 18.35 16.10
C LYS A 37 3.48 18.83 17.52
N ASN A 38 2.27 19.34 17.76
CA ASN A 38 1.85 19.93 19.03
C ASN A 38 0.51 19.30 19.49
N ALA A 39 0.39 17.97 19.41
CA ALA A 39 -0.85 17.23 19.67
C ALA A 39 -1.36 17.35 21.12
N HIS A 40 -0.55 17.84 22.05
CA HIS A 40 -0.88 17.97 23.47
C HIS A 40 -1.20 19.40 23.94
N ASP A 41 -1.13 20.40 23.04
CA ASP A 41 -1.40 21.80 23.37
C ASP A 41 -2.58 22.34 22.56
N PRO A 42 -3.79 22.48 23.14
CA PRO A 42 -4.95 23.01 22.43
C PRO A 42 -4.75 24.47 21.97
N SER A 43 -3.86 25.23 22.62
CA SER A 43 -3.55 26.61 22.22
C SER A 43 -2.76 26.70 20.91
N ALA A 44 -2.05 25.62 20.52
CA ALA A 44 -1.35 25.57 19.25
C ALA A 44 -2.31 25.45 18.07
N ALA A 45 -3.42 24.74 18.24
CA ALA A 45 -4.47 24.64 17.22
C ALA A 45 -5.17 25.98 16.99
N GLU A 46 -5.45 26.74 18.05
CA GLU A 46 -6.04 28.09 17.95
C GLU A 46 -5.11 29.06 17.23
N LYS A 47 -3.83 29.11 17.62
CA LYS A 47 -2.81 29.95 16.94
C LYS A 47 -2.63 29.55 15.48
N PHE A 48 -2.71 28.27 15.15
CA PHE A 48 -2.64 27.80 13.77
C PHE A 48 -3.83 28.28 12.94
N LYS A 49 -5.04 28.29 13.51
CA LYS A 49 -6.24 28.84 12.87
C LYS A 49 -6.06 30.34 12.60
N GLU A 50 -5.61 31.10 13.59
CA GLU A 50 -5.37 32.54 13.45
C GLU A 50 -4.32 32.87 12.38
N ILE A 51 -3.20 32.13 12.36
CA ILE A 51 -2.13 32.29 11.37
C ILE A 51 -2.63 31.98 9.95
N SER A 52 -3.48 30.96 9.82
CA SER A 52 -4.07 30.58 8.53
C SER A 52 -5.05 31.63 8.01
N HIS A 53 -5.92 32.13 8.89
CA HIS A 53 -6.87 33.20 8.56
C HIS A 53 -6.16 34.50 8.17
N ALA A 54 -5.15 34.90 8.94
CA ALA A 54 -4.34 36.09 8.65
C ALA A 54 -3.64 35.98 7.27
N TYR A 55 -3.08 34.81 6.94
CA TYR A 55 -2.44 34.61 5.65
C TYR A 55 -3.44 34.58 4.48
N GLU A 56 -4.61 33.98 4.65
CA GLU A 56 -5.64 33.96 3.61
C GLU A 56 -6.06 35.39 3.23
N THR A 57 -6.36 36.22 4.22
CA THR A 57 -6.76 37.62 4.00
C THR A 57 -5.62 38.45 3.39
N LEU A 58 -4.39 38.30 3.89
CA LEU A 58 -3.26 39.12 3.44
C LEU A 58 -2.61 38.63 2.13
N SER A 59 -2.83 37.37 1.73
CA SER A 59 -2.29 36.82 0.47
C SER A 59 -3.13 37.18 -0.76
N ASP A 60 -4.40 37.50 -0.59
CA ASP A 60 -5.27 37.99 -1.67
C ASP A 60 -5.20 39.52 -1.74
N GLY A 61 -4.82 40.06 -2.90
CA GLY A 61 -4.63 41.49 -3.09
C GLY A 61 -5.89 42.33 -2.89
N GLN A 62 -7.09 41.77 -3.12
CA GLN A 62 -8.36 42.46 -2.90
C GLN A 62 -8.78 42.39 -1.43
N LYS A 63 -8.66 41.22 -0.79
CA LYS A 63 -8.97 41.07 0.65
C LYS A 63 -8.01 41.89 1.52
N ARG A 64 -6.71 41.93 1.16
CA ARG A 64 -5.70 42.76 1.83
C ARG A 64 -6.06 44.25 1.75
N GLN A 65 -6.47 44.75 0.59
CA GLN A 65 -6.90 46.14 0.44
C GLN A 65 -8.13 46.49 1.28
N ILE A 66 -9.13 45.58 1.33
CA ILE A 66 -10.32 45.76 2.16
C ILE A 66 -9.95 45.78 3.63
N TYR A 67 -9.10 44.85 4.08
CA TYR A 67 -8.60 44.79 5.45
C TYR A 67 -7.80 46.04 5.83
N ASP A 68 -6.90 46.48 4.96
CA ASP A 68 -6.05 47.66 5.17
C ASP A 68 -6.88 48.95 5.30
N GLN A 69 -8.00 49.05 4.58
CA GLN A 69 -8.89 50.21 4.59
C GLN A 69 -9.95 50.19 5.70
N TYR A 70 -10.54 49.03 5.97
CA TYR A 70 -11.74 48.90 6.79
C TYR A 70 -11.58 48.01 8.03
N GLY A 71 -10.43 47.36 8.22
CA GLY A 71 -10.18 46.45 9.35
C GLY A 71 -10.94 45.13 9.21
N GLU A 72 -10.97 44.34 10.28
CA GLU A 72 -11.64 43.03 10.31
C GLU A 72 -13.15 43.16 10.00
N GLU A 73 -13.80 44.24 10.46
CA GLU A 73 -15.22 44.55 10.16
C GLU A 73 -15.52 44.69 8.66
N GLY A 74 -14.54 45.14 7.87
CA GLY A 74 -14.68 45.28 6.41
C GLY A 74 -14.73 43.95 5.67
N LEU A 75 -14.17 42.89 6.26
CA LEU A 75 -14.20 41.54 5.71
C LEU A 75 -15.51 40.82 6.04
N GLU A 76 -16.10 41.10 7.21
CA GLU A 76 -17.41 40.56 7.60
C GLU A 76 -18.57 41.18 6.80
N GLN A 77 -18.43 42.44 6.35
CA GLN A 77 -19.52 43.19 5.74
C GLN A 77 -19.43 43.31 4.19
N GLY A 78 -18.50 42.59 3.53
CA GLY A 78 -18.16 42.82 2.13
C GLY A 78 -17.91 41.56 1.29
N GLY A 79 -18.98 40.91 0.82
CA GLY A 79 -18.91 39.94 -0.28
C GLY A 79 -20.30 39.62 -0.87
N PRO A 80 -20.55 39.83 -2.18
CA PRO A 80 -21.79 39.38 -2.83
C PRO A 80 -21.76 37.85 -2.97
N GLY A 81 -22.23 37.19 -1.92
CA GLY A 81 -22.21 35.74 -1.77
C GLY A 81 -22.66 35.35 -0.37
N GLY A 82 -23.85 35.81 0.02
CA GLY A 82 -24.48 35.40 1.26
C GLY A 82 -24.69 33.88 1.28
N GLY A 83 -24.02 33.22 2.21
CA GLY A 83 -24.19 31.82 2.57
C GLY A 83 -23.72 31.68 4.02
N GLY A 84 -24.59 31.16 4.88
CA GLY A 84 -24.50 31.25 6.33
C GLY A 84 -23.26 30.62 6.94
N GLY A 85 -23.01 30.99 8.19
CA GLY A 85 -21.90 30.49 8.99
C GLY A 85 -21.77 28.97 8.91
N MET A 86 -20.70 28.55 8.25
CA MET A 86 -20.18 27.20 8.38
C MET A 86 -19.01 27.28 9.34
N ALA A 87 -19.12 26.57 10.46
CA ALA A 87 -18.09 26.51 11.46
C ALA A 87 -16.79 25.96 10.84
N ALA A 88 -15.65 26.45 11.32
CA ALA A 88 -14.33 26.20 10.74
C ALA A 88 -13.95 24.70 10.72
N GLU A 89 -14.68 23.85 11.44
CA GLU A 89 -14.53 22.40 11.41
C GLU A 89 -14.97 21.79 10.07
N ASP A 90 -16.01 22.34 9.42
CA ASP A 90 -16.52 21.85 8.13
C ASP A 90 -15.63 22.27 6.94
N LEU A 91 -14.99 23.43 7.05
CA LEU A 91 -14.02 23.91 6.04
C LEU A 91 -12.71 23.10 6.07
N PHE A 92 -12.31 22.62 7.26
CA PHE A 92 -11.15 21.76 7.43
C PHE A 92 -11.41 20.33 6.93
N ALA A 93 -12.62 19.80 7.10
CA ALA A 93 -13.04 18.52 6.54
C ALA A 93 -13.08 18.57 5.00
N GLN A 94 -13.52 19.68 4.40
CA GLN A 94 -13.57 19.83 2.94
C GLN A 94 -12.19 20.01 2.28
N PHE A 95 -11.18 20.48 3.04
CA PHE A 95 -9.83 20.68 2.52
C PHE A 95 -8.86 19.52 2.84
N PHE A 96 -9.06 18.79 3.95
CA PHE A 96 -8.16 17.70 4.40
C PHE A 96 -8.82 16.33 4.61
N GLY A 97 -10.15 16.20 4.51
CA GLY A 97 -10.89 14.97 4.81
C GLY A 97 -11.55 14.33 3.58
N GLY A 98 -10.80 13.49 2.85
CA GLY A 98 -11.40 12.40 2.05
C GLY A 98 -11.60 12.64 0.56
N GLY A 99 -10.69 12.04 -0.23
CA GLY A 99 -10.98 11.35 -1.49
C GLY A 99 -12.02 11.92 -2.46
N GLY A 100 -11.52 12.54 -3.53
CA GLY A 100 -12.07 12.32 -4.88
C GLY A 100 -13.21 13.23 -5.33
N GLY A 101 -12.83 14.25 -6.12
CA GLY A 101 -13.63 14.68 -7.27
C GLY A 101 -14.69 15.76 -7.01
N GLY A 102 -14.45 16.95 -7.58
CA GLY A 102 -15.51 17.80 -8.10
C GLY A 102 -15.84 19.06 -7.32
N PHE A 103 -15.03 20.11 -7.45
CA PHE A 103 -15.51 21.51 -7.52
C PHE A 103 -14.42 22.47 -8.04
N GLY A 104 -13.79 22.12 -9.16
CA GLY A 104 -12.75 22.93 -9.81
C GLY A 104 -13.28 23.76 -10.98
N GLY A 105 -14.39 24.48 -10.82
CA GLY A 105 -15.01 25.16 -11.96
C GLY A 105 -15.95 26.31 -11.60
N MET A 106 -15.44 27.37 -10.96
CA MET A 106 -16.18 28.65 -10.98
C MET A 106 -15.34 29.92 -10.80
N PHE A 107 -14.02 29.86 -10.61
CA PHE A 107 -13.18 31.07 -10.52
C PHE A 107 -11.81 30.82 -11.16
N GLY A 108 -11.56 31.44 -12.31
CA GLY A 108 -10.25 31.39 -12.97
C GLY A 108 -10.32 31.81 -14.42
N GLY A 109 -9.86 33.03 -14.70
CA GLY A 109 -9.80 33.64 -16.02
C GLY A 109 -9.14 32.76 -17.08
N GLY A 110 -9.57 32.99 -18.32
CA GLY A 110 -9.11 32.30 -19.52
C GLY A 110 -7.60 32.42 -19.72
N MET A 111 -6.88 31.46 -19.16
CA MET A 111 -5.64 30.98 -19.73
C MET A 111 -6.02 29.71 -20.48
N GLN A 112 -6.19 29.86 -21.79
CA GLN A 112 -6.29 28.75 -22.72
C GLN A 112 -4.95 28.04 -22.70
N GLN A 113 -4.74 27.23 -21.66
CA GLN A 113 -3.63 26.32 -21.58
C GLN A 113 -3.86 25.37 -22.74
N GLU A 114 -3.04 25.53 -23.79
CA GLU A 114 -2.98 24.60 -24.90
C GLU A 114 -2.90 23.21 -24.26
N ARG A 115 -4.03 22.50 -24.27
CA ARG A 115 -4.05 21.10 -23.87
C ARG A 115 -3.13 20.45 -24.88
N GLY A 116 -1.90 20.18 -24.45
CA GLY A 116 -0.96 19.38 -25.21
C GLY A 116 -1.67 18.14 -25.73
N PRO A 117 -1.22 17.59 -26.87
CA PRO A 117 -1.84 16.43 -27.49
C PRO A 117 -2.15 15.38 -26.41
N LYS A 118 -3.41 14.93 -26.37
CA LYS A 118 -3.88 13.98 -25.35
C LYS A 118 -2.88 12.83 -25.28
N LYS A 119 -2.35 12.53 -24.09
CA LYS A 119 -1.46 11.37 -23.87
C LYS A 119 -2.33 10.17 -23.52
N ALA A 120 -2.02 9.01 -24.11
CA ALA A 120 -2.68 7.77 -23.74
C ALA A 120 -2.34 7.38 -22.29
N ARG A 121 -3.22 6.61 -21.66
CA ARG A 121 -3.04 6.15 -20.27
C ARG A 121 -1.76 5.32 -20.13
N THR A 122 -1.08 5.48 -18.99
CA THR A 122 0.06 4.62 -18.61
C THR A 122 -0.43 3.22 -18.29
N ILE A 123 0.26 2.21 -18.80
CA ILE A 123 -0.02 0.81 -18.49
C ILE A 123 0.82 0.42 -17.28
N HIS A 124 0.17 -0.01 -16.19
CA HIS A 124 0.84 -0.52 -15.01
C HIS A 124 0.89 -2.05 -15.08
N HIS A 125 2.09 -2.62 -14.98
CA HIS A 125 2.28 -4.06 -15.00
C HIS A 125 3.12 -4.51 -13.80
N VAL A 126 2.61 -5.45 -13.01
CA VAL A 126 3.34 -5.97 -11.85
C VAL A 126 4.25 -7.11 -12.31
N HIS A 127 5.56 -6.94 -12.12
CA HIS A 127 6.56 -7.95 -12.43
C HIS A 127 6.98 -8.68 -11.16
N LYS A 128 6.58 -9.95 -11.03
CA LYS A 128 6.90 -10.78 -9.87
C LYS A 128 8.28 -11.40 -9.99
N VAL A 129 9.20 -11.02 -9.10
CA VAL A 129 10.60 -11.44 -9.10
C VAL A 129 10.90 -12.28 -7.86
N SER A 130 11.73 -13.32 -8.00
CA SER A 130 12.18 -14.12 -6.87
C SER A 130 13.27 -13.42 -6.06
N LEU A 131 13.49 -13.84 -4.81
CA LEU A 131 14.46 -13.20 -3.93
C LEU A 131 15.90 -13.42 -4.41
N GLU A 132 16.19 -14.57 -5.01
CA GLU A 132 17.49 -14.92 -5.60
C GLU A 132 17.80 -14.06 -6.83
N ASP A 133 16.80 -13.82 -7.68
CA ASP A 133 16.91 -12.95 -8.85
C ASP A 133 17.21 -11.50 -8.41
N ILE A 134 16.62 -11.02 -7.31
CA ILE A 134 16.90 -9.69 -6.73
C ILE A 134 18.31 -9.64 -6.09
N TYR A 135 18.78 -10.75 -5.51
CA TYR A 135 20.11 -10.82 -4.91
C TYR A 135 21.22 -10.76 -5.98
N ARG A 136 21.11 -11.57 -7.04
CA ARG A 136 22.11 -11.65 -8.12
C ARG A 136 21.99 -10.53 -9.14
N GLY A 137 20.78 -9.98 -9.29
CA GLY A 137 20.39 -9.10 -10.39
C GLY A 137 20.12 -9.90 -11.66
N LYS A 138 19.07 -9.54 -12.40
CA LYS A 138 18.63 -10.29 -13.58
C LYS A 138 17.99 -9.39 -14.62
N VAL A 139 18.22 -9.71 -15.89
CA VAL A 139 17.49 -9.10 -17.00
C VAL A 139 16.31 -9.98 -17.37
N SER A 140 15.10 -9.53 -17.03
CA SER A 140 13.85 -10.24 -17.31
C SER A 140 13.32 -9.84 -18.69
N LYS A 141 13.01 -10.82 -19.54
CA LYS A 141 12.36 -10.59 -20.84
C LYS A 141 10.85 -10.69 -20.67
N LEU A 142 10.13 -9.58 -20.76
CA LEU A 142 8.68 -9.53 -20.64
C LEU A 142 8.05 -9.23 -22.01
N ALA A 143 7.15 -10.09 -22.45
CA ALA A 143 6.37 -9.87 -23.66
C ALA A 143 5.13 -9.04 -23.33
N LEU A 144 5.08 -7.82 -23.84
CA LEU A 144 3.91 -6.94 -23.76
C LEU A 144 3.15 -6.99 -25.09
N GLN A 145 1.83 -7.13 -25.00
CA GLN A 145 0.94 -6.87 -26.13
C GLN A 145 0.51 -5.42 -26.07
N LYS A 146 0.79 -4.64 -27.12
CA LYS A 146 0.38 -3.25 -27.21
C LYS A 146 -0.33 -2.99 -28.52
N SER A 147 -1.26 -2.04 -28.51
CA SER A 147 -1.84 -1.52 -29.74
C SER A 147 -0.87 -0.56 -30.40
N VAL A 148 -0.53 -0.81 -31.66
CA VAL A 148 0.27 0.08 -32.51
C VAL A 148 -0.57 0.57 -33.67
N ILE A 149 -0.22 1.74 -34.18
CA ILE A 149 -0.84 2.27 -35.40
C ILE A 149 -0.59 1.30 -36.55
N CYS A 150 -1.63 0.97 -37.31
CA CYS A 150 -1.53 0.03 -38.41
C CYS A 150 -0.55 0.55 -39.48
N SER A 151 0.54 -0.18 -39.71
CA SER A 151 1.60 0.21 -40.66
C SER A 151 1.15 0.30 -42.13
N LYS A 152 0.04 -0.35 -42.51
CA LYS A 152 -0.50 -0.28 -43.88
C LYS A 152 -1.43 0.89 -44.15
N CYS A 153 -1.99 1.53 -43.12
CA CYS A 153 -2.90 2.65 -43.30
C CYS A 153 -2.52 3.89 -42.48
N ASP A 154 -1.42 3.84 -41.72
CA ASP A 154 -0.91 4.92 -40.88
C ASP A 154 -1.98 5.51 -39.95
N GLY A 155 -2.88 4.65 -39.45
CA GLY A 155 -3.96 5.06 -38.56
C GLY A 155 -5.16 5.72 -39.24
N ARG A 156 -5.22 5.72 -40.58
CA ARG A 156 -6.36 6.25 -41.35
C ARG A 156 -7.56 5.30 -41.39
N GLY A 157 -7.32 3.98 -41.33
CA GLY A 157 -8.38 2.95 -41.29
C GLY A 157 -8.88 2.49 -42.67
N GLY A 158 -8.52 3.20 -43.73
CA GLY A 158 -8.79 2.83 -45.12
C GLY A 158 -7.66 3.20 -46.08
N LYS A 159 -7.88 2.99 -47.38
CA LYS A 159 -7.00 3.50 -48.44
C LYS A 159 -6.93 5.04 -48.42
N GLU A 160 -5.87 5.61 -49.00
CA GLU A 160 -5.72 7.06 -49.10
C GLU A 160 -6.94 7.69 -49.79
N GLY A 161 -7.52 8.72 -49.18
CA GLY A 161 -8.71 9.42 -49.70
C GLY A 161 -10.04 8.65 -49.60
N ALA A 162 -10.04 7.42 -49.09
CA ALA A 162 -11.27 6.64 -48.91
C ALA A 162 -12.03 6.95 -47.62
N VAL A 163 -11.37 7.62 -46.67
CA VAL A 163 -11.94 8.05 -45.40
C VAL A 163 -12.70 9.35 -45.65
N LYS A 164 -14.02 9.34 -45.42
CA LYS A 164 -14.88 10.52 -45.56
C LYS A 164 -15.44 10.91 -44.20
N THR A 165 -15.60 12.20 -43.96
CA THR A 165 -16.29 12.68 -42.76
C THR A 165 -17.74 12.24 -42.78
N CYS A 166 -18.26 11.82 -41.61
CA CYS A 166 -19.64 11.37 -41.50
C CYS A 166 -20.59 12.56 -41.70
N THR A 167 -21.44 12.51 -42.72
CA THR A 167 -22.43 13.56 -43.02
C THR A 167 -23.50 13.70 -41.93
N GLY A 168 -23.82 12.61 -41.21
CA GLY A 168 -24.82 12.63 -40.15
C GLY A 168 -24.39 13.40 -38.89
N CYS A 169 -23.10 13.43 -38.57
CA CYS A 169 -22.58 14.05 -37.33
C CYS A 169 -21.47 15.08 -37.59
N ASN A 170 -21.16 15.38 -38.85
CA ASN A 170 -20.10 16.30 -39.28
C ASN A 170 -18.77 16.07 -38.55
N GLY A 171 -18.37 14.81 -38.36
CA GLY A 171 -17.12 14.45 -37.68
C GLY A 171 -17.19 14.40 -36.15
N GLN A 172 -18.32 14.76 -35.53
CA GLN A 172 -18.43 14.78 -34.06
C GLN A 172 -18.68 13.40 -33.43
N GLY A 173 -19.05 12.39 -34.23
CA GLY A 173 -19.31 11.03 -33.75
C GLY A 173 -20.60 10.86 -32.93
N MET A 174 -21.26 11.95 -32.53
CA MET A 174 -22.46 11.93 -31.69
C MET A 174 -23.57 12.79 -32.30
N LYS A 175 -24.82 12.40 -32.10
CA LYS A 175 -26.03 13.14 -32.50
C LYS A 175 -26.86 13.45 -31.24
N MET A 176 -27.40 14.66 -31.14
CA MET A 176 -28.34 15.01 -30.07
C MET A 176 -29.72 14.45 -30.41
N MET A 177 -30.25 13.56 -29.58
CA MET A 177 -31.59 13.01 -29.71
C MET A 177 -32.50 13.67 -28.66
N MET A 178 -33.64 14.20 -29.08
CA MET A 178 -34.62 14.79 -28.16
C MET A 178 -35.58 13.70 -27.71
N ARG A 179 -35.62 13.38 -26.41
CA ARG A 179 -36.68 12.53 -25.83
C ARG A 179 -37.66 13.42 -25.10
N GLN A 180 -38.93 13.34 -25.50
CA GLN A 180 -40.01 13.98 -24.75
C GLN A 180 -40.44 13.03 -23.64
N MET A 181 -40.19 13.42 -22.39
CA MET A 181 -40.69 12.73 -21.20
C MET A 181 -41.79 13.59 -20.59
N GLY A 182 -42.98 13.51 -21.19
CA GLY A 182 -44.12 14.32 -20.79
C GLY A 182 -43.92 15.81 -21.12
N PRO A 183 -44.20 16.76 -20.20
CA PRO A 183 -44.06 18.19 -20.45
C PRO A 183 -42.61 18.71 -20.53
N MET A 184 -41.60 17.88 -20.21
CA MET A 184 -40.18 18.23 -20.33
C MET A 184 -39.53 17.54 -21.54
N ILE A 185 -38.85 18.34 -22.37
CA ILE A 185 -38.02 17.85 -23.48
C ILE A 185 -36.58 17.76 -22.97
N GLN A 186 -36.06 16.53 -22.84
CA GLN A 186 -34.67 16.29 -22.48
C GLN A 186 -33.85 15.99 -23.75
N ARG A 187 -32.79 16.78 -23.97
CA ARG A 187 -31.80 16.52 -25.03
C ARG A 187 -30.75 15.58 -24.44
N PHE A 188 -30.62 14.38 -24.99
CA PHE A 188 -29.56 13.45 -24.61
C PHE A 188 -28.68 13.15 -25.82
N GLN A 189 -27.38 13.03 -25.58
CA GLN A 189 -26.38 12.79 -26.62
C GLN A 189 -26.26 11.29 -26.86
N THR A 190 -26.50 10.85 -28.09
CA THR A 190 -26.40 9.45 -28.51
C THR A 190 -25.28 9.30 -29.54
N VAL A 191 -24.59 8.16 -29.57
CA VAL A 191 -23.62 7.85 -30.62
C VAL A 191 -24.30 7.90 -32.00
N CYS A 192 -23.64 8.50 -32.99
CA CYS A 192 -24.19 8.60 -34.34
C CYS A 192 -24.29 7.20 -34.97
N PRO A 193 -25.47 6.74 -35.42
CA PRO A 193 -25.64 5.39 -35.98
C PRO A 193 -24.91 5.20 -37.32
N ASP A 194 -24.65 6.29 -38.06
CA ASP A 194 -23.99 6.22 -39.38
C ASP A 194 -22.48 5.97 -39.27
N CYS A 195 -21.85 6.35 -38.14
CA CYS A 195 -20.41 6.22 -37.94
C CYS A 195 -20.02 5.53 -36.62
N ASN A 196 -20.99 5.03 -35.85
CA ASN A 196 -20.80 4.38 -34.55
C ASN A 196 -19.83 5.10 -33.59
N GLY A 197 -19.83 6.45 -33.58
CA GLY A 197 -18.92 7.22 -32.74
C GLY A 197 -17.57 7.59 -33.36
N GLU A 198 -17.16 7.04 -34.50
CA GLU A 198 -15.84 7.30 -35.09
C GLU A 198 -15.74 8.66 -35.80
N GLY A 199 -16.86 9.29 -36.16
CA GLY A 199 -16.92 10.58 -36.88
C GLY A 199 -16.55 10.50 -38.36
N GLU A 200 -16.00 9.38 -38.81
CA GLU A 200 -15.61 9.09 -40.19
C GLU A 200 -16.33 7.85 -40.70
N ILE A 201 -16.54 7.78 -42.01
CA ILE A 201 -17.14 6.65 -42.71
C ILE A 201 -16.14 6.15 -43.74
N VAL A 202 -15.85 4.85 -43.69
CA VAL A 202 -15.02 4.15 -44.67
C VAL A 202 -15.87 3.08 -45.33
N ARG A 203 -15.92 3.08 -46.67
CA ARG A 203 -16.61 2.04 -47.44
C ARG A 203 -15.96 0.70 -47.19
N GLU A 204 -16.77 -0.35 -47.10
CA GLU A 204 -16.29 -1.70 -46.73
C GLU A 204 -15.20 -2.24 -47.67
N LYS A 205 -15.30 -1.94 -48.96
CA LYS A 205 -14.29 -2.31 -49.98
C LYS A 205 -12.95 -1.59 -49.80
N ASP A 206 -12.95 -0.43 -49.14
CA ASP A 206 -11.80 0.44 -48.96
C ASP A 206 -11.23 0.40 -47.53
N LYS A 207 -11.84 -0.38 -46.64
CA LYS A 207 -11.29 -0.67 -45.32
C LYS A 207 -9.95 -1.38 -45.44
N CYS A 208 -9.01 -1.01 -44.58
CA CYS A 208 -7.73 -1.69 -44.54
C CYS A 208 -7.91 -3.16 -44.10
N LYS A 209 -7.34 -4.10 -44.88
CA LYS A 209 -7.47 -5.55 -44.61
C LYS A 209 -6.78 -6.02 -43.32
N GLN A 210 -5.83 -5.25 -42.79
CA GLN A 210 -5.10 -5.63 -41.57
C GLN A 210 -5.80 -5.16 -40.29
N CYS A 211 -6.31 -3.92 -40.27
CA CYS A 211 -6.99 -3.37 -39.09
C CYS A 211 -8.52 -3.46 -39.19
N ASN A 212 -9.08 -3.84 -40.34
CA ASN A 212 -10.52 -3.89 -40.61
C ASN A 212 -11.27 -2.60 -40.25
N GLY A 213 -10.63 -1.44 -40.49
CA GLY A 213 -11.16 -0.12 -40.12
C GLY A 213 -10.78 0.37 -38.71
N LYS A 214 -10.27 -0.48 -37.82
CA LYS A 214 -9.95 -0.11 -36.41
C LYS A 214 -8.74 0.81 -36.23
N LYS A 215 -8.01 1.13 -37.30
CA LYS A 215 -6.82 2.01 -37.34
C LYS A 215 -5.59 1.52 -36.56
N THR A 216 -5.74 0.60 -35.62
CA THR A 216 -4.66 -0.01 -34.82
C THR A 216 -4.61 -1.52 -35.02
N ILE A 217 -3.44 -2.11 -34.73
CA ILE A 217 -3.20 -3.55 -34.69
C ILE A 217 -2.52 -3.92 -33.36
N VAL A 218 -2.72 -5.14 -32.87
CA VAL A 218 -2.04 -5.61 -31.65
C VAL A 218 -0.69 -6.20 -32.06
N GLU A 219 0.39 -5.65 -31.51
CA GLU A 219 1.76 -6.12 -31.70
C GLU A 219 2.32 -6.67 -30.39
N ARG A 220 3.03 -7.81 -30.46
CA ARG A 220 3.73 -8.39 -29.32
C ARG A 220 5.18 -7.94 -29.33
N LYS A 221 5.57 -7.10 -28.37
CA LYS A 221 6.94 -6.61 -28.20
C LYS A 221 7.57 -7.19 -26.94
N VAL A 222 8.83 -7.61 -27.02
CA VAL A 222 9.59 -8.07 -25.85
C VAL A 222 10.38 -6.89 -25.29
N LEU A 223 10.14 -6.55 -24.03
CA LEU A 223 10.88 -5.55 -23.29
C LEU A 223 11.87 -6.24 -22.34
N HIS A 224 13.07 -5.68 -22.25
CA HIS A 224 14.11 -6.14 -21.35
C HIS A 224 14.05 -5.28 -20.08
N VAL A 225 13.50 -5.84 -19.01
CA VAL A 225 13.44 -5.18 -17.70
C VAL A 225 14.68 -5.56 -16.90
N HIS A 226 15.52 -4.57 -16.64
CA HIS A 226 16.72 -4.73 -15.80
C HIS A 226 16.30 -4.67 -14.34
N VAL A 227 16.44 -5.81 -13.64
CA VAL A 227 16.24 -5.89 -12.20
C VAL A 227 17.61 -5.79 -11.54
N ASP A 228 17.89 -4.62 -10.99
CA ASP A 228 19.14 -4.35 -10.30
C ASP A 228 19.22 -5.09 -8.95
N ARG A 229 20.45 -5.30 -8.50
CA ARG A 229 20.73 -5.95 -7.21
C ARG A 229 20.16 -5.15 -6.06
N GLY A 230 19.48 -5.82 -5.15
CA GLY A 230 19.00 -5.19 -3.92
C GLY A 230 17.75 -4.35 -4.08
N VAL A 231 17.16 -4.30 -5.27
CA VAL A 231 15.94 -3.51 -5.53
C VAL A 231 14.83 -3.88 -4.53
N THR A 232 14.16 -2.86 -3.99
CA THR A 232 13.07 -3.05 -3.03
C THR A 232 11.76 -3.33 -3.76
N SER A 233 10.86 -4.09 -3.11
CA SER A 233 9.49 -4.25 -3.62
C SER A 233 8.79 -2.88 -3.73
N GLY A 234 8.00 -2.69 -4.78
CA GLY A 234 7.36 -1.40 -5.11
C GLY A 234 8.21 -0.45 -5.96
N THR A 235 9.43 -0.85 -6.35
CA THR A 235 10.25 -0.05 -7.27
C THR A 235 9.61 -0.04 -8.66
N LYS A 236 9.50 1.16 -9.25
CA LYS A 236 8.85 1.40 -10.54
C LYS A 236 9.89 1.66 -11.63
N ILE A 237 9.79 0.93 -12.73
CA ILE A 237 10.63 1.05 -13.92
C ILE A 237 9.76 1.51 -15.09
N ASP A 238 10.02 2.71 -15.58
CA ASP A 238 9.23 3.35 -16.63
C ASP A 238 9.86 3.18 -18.01
N PHE A 239 9.07 2.66 -18.95
CA PHE A 239 9.39 2.59 -20.38
C PHE A 239 8.57 3.64 -21.12
N ARG A 240 9.23 4.73 -21.51
CA ARG A 240 8.59 5.89 -22.14
C ARG A 240 8.11 5.56 -23.56
N GLY A 241 6.86 5.90 -23.87
CA GLY A 241 6.27 5.73 -25.21
C GLY A 241 6.05 4.28 -25.67
N GLU A 242 6.23 3.31 -24.77
CA GLU A 242 5.99 1.89 -25.05
C GLU A 242 4.54 1.45 -24.79
N GLY A 243 3.66 2.36 -24.38
CA GLY A 243 2.25 2.09 -24.13
C GLY A 243 1.42 1.97 -25.41
N ASP A 244 0.10 1.88 -25.22
CA ASP A 244 -0.86 1.81 -26.32
C ASP A 244 -0.84 3.08 -27.19
N GLN A 245 -0.82 2.88 -28.51
CA GLN A 245 -0.87 3.95 -29.50
C GLN A 245 -2.28 4.11 -30.03
N MET A 246 -2.74 5.35 -30.14
CA MET A 246 -4.02 5.69 -30.76
C MET A 246 -3.81 6.83 -31.77
N PRO A 247 -4.54 6.82 -32.91
CA PRO A 247 -4.47 7.91 -33.88
C PRO A 247 -4.78 9.26 -33.23
N GLY A 248 -3.90 10.25 -33.40
CA GLY A 248 -4.08 11.60 -32.86
C GLY A 248 -3.78 11.78 -31.36
N VAL A 249 -3.24 10.75 -30.70
CA VAL A 249 -2.93 10.75 -29.26
C VAL A 249 -1.47 10.33 -29.09
N GLN A 250 -0.72 11.01 -28.21
CA GLN A 250 0.65 10.60 -27.91
C GLN A 250 0.65 9.27 -27.14
N PRO A 251 1.58 8.35 -27.45
CA PRO A 251 1.64 7.07 -26.76
C PRO A 251 1.88 7.25 -25.26
N GLY A 252 1.24 6.38 -24.48
CA GLY A 252 1.43 6.29 -23.05
C GLY A 252 2.78 5.65 -22.70
N ASP A 253 3.08 5.61 -21.41
CA ASP A 253 4.25 4.89 -20.90
C ASP A 253 3.83 3.51 -20.38
N VAL A 254 4.79 2.60 -20.23
CA VAL A 254 4.59 1.33 -19.54
C VAL A 254 5.41 1.39 -18.26
N GLN A 255 4.74 1.28 -17.12
CA GLN A 255 5.37 1.25 -15.81
C GLN A 255 5.35 -0.18 -15.29
N PHE A 256 6.53 -0.76 -15.09
CA PHE A 256 6.67 -2.04 -14.40
C PHE A 256 6.91 -1.79 -12.92
N GLU A 257 6.08 -2.37 -12.07
CA GLU A 257 6.28 -2.36 -10.62
C GLU A 257 6.86 -3.71 -10.20
N ILE A 258 8.01 -3.70 -9.54
CA ILE A 258 8.67 -4.92 -9.07
C ILE A 258 7.98 -5.37 -7.78
N GLU A 259 7.45 -6.59 -7.80
CA GLU A 259 6.89 -7.25 -6.63
C GLU A 259 7.73 -8.45 -6.25
N GLN A 260 8.19 -8.50 -5.00
CA GLN A 260 8.94 -9.63 -4.49
C GLN A 260 8.02 -10.82 -4.22
N LYS A 261 8.37 -12.00 -4.75
CA LYS A 261 7.69 -13.25 -4.41
C LYS A 261 8.05 -13.70 -2.98
N PRO A 262 7.10 -14.28 -2.23
CA PRO A 262 7.42 -14.94 -0.97
C PRO A 262 8.41 -16.08 -1.24
N HIS A 263 9.43 -16.21 -0.39
CA HIS A 263 10.44 -17.25 -0.48
C HIS A 263 10.24 -18.27 0.65
N ALA A 264 10.51 -19.54 0.37
CA ALA A 264 10.23 -20.63 1.31
C ALA A 264 11.14 -20.62 2.55
N ARG A 265 12.40 -20.19 2.39
CA ARG A 265 13.41 -20.24 3.46
C ARG A 265 13.71 -18.89 4.12
N PHE A 266 13.49 -17.80 3.39
CA PHE A 266 14.02 -16.49 3.75
C PHE A 266 12.90 -15.46 3.74
N GLN A 267 12.83 -14.66 4.78
CA GLN A 267 11.97 -13.49 4.85
C GLN A 267 12.83 -12.23 4.79
N ARG A 268 12.61 -11.38 3.80
CA ARG A 268 13.35 -10.12 3.65
C ARG A 268 12.68 -9.01 4.45
N LYS A 269 13.46 -8.24 5.21
CA LYS A 269 13.03 -7.00 5.86
C LYS A 269 14.07 -5.91 5.63
N GLY A 270 13.78 -5.01 4.69
CA GLY A 270 14.76 -4.02 4.24
C GLY A 270 15.96 -4.68 3.54
N ASP A 271 17.16 -4.39 4.03
CA ASP A 271 18.40 -4.99 3.53
C ASP A 271 18.80 -6.25 4.31
N ASP A 272 18.06 -6.60 5.37
CA ASP A 272 18.31 -7.78 6.19
C ASP A 272 17.45 -8.98 5.77
N LEU A 273 17.95 -10.18 6.05
CA LEU A 273 17.28 -11.46 5.83
C LEU A 273 17.01 -12.17 7.15
N PHE A 274 15.86 -12.84 7.23
CA PHE A 274 15.47 -13.69 8.34
C PHE A 274 15.36 -15.12 7.84
N TYR A 275 15.98 -16.05 8.56
CA TYR A 275 15.99 -17.48 8.28
C TYR A 275 15.53 -18.23 9.52
N HIS A 276 14.56 -19.12 9.36
CA HIS A 276 14.12 -20.02 10.43
C HIS A 276 14.91 -21.32 10.32
N ALA A 277 15.80 -21.56 11.28
CA ALA A 277 16.61 -22.76 11.37
C ALA A 277 15.97 -23.73 12.36
N GLU A 278 15.57 -24.90 11.88
CA GLU A 278 15.15 -25.99 12.75
C GLU A 278 16.37 -26.77 13.21
N ILE A 279 16.55 -26.92 14.52
CA ILE A 279 17.68 -27.63 15.12
C ILE A 279 17.21 -28.68 16.12
N ASP A 280 17.98 -29.76 16.25
CA ASP A 280 17.74 -30.78 17.26
C ASP A 280 18.11 -30.30 18.65
N LEU A 281 17.43 -30.80 19.67
CA LEU A 281 17.75 -30.52 21.07
C LEU A 281 19.22 -30.82 21.43
N LEU A 282 19.79 -31.89 20.85
CA LEU A 282 21.18 -32.24 21.08
C LEU A 282 22.13 -31.16 20.53
N THR A 283 21.89 -30.70 19.31
CA THR A 283 22.67 -29.62 18.68
C THR A 283 22.51 -28.29 19.43
N ALA A 284 21.31 -28.02 19.95
CA ALA A 284 21.02 -26.83 20.75
C ALA A 284 21.77 -26.80 22.10
N LEU A 285 22.07 -27.96 22.69
CA LEU A 285 22.71 -28.08 24.01
C LEU A 285 24.22 -28.37 23.92
N ALA A 286 24.63 -29.28 23.03
CA ALA A 286 26.00 -29.78 22.93
C ALA A 286 26.83 -29.04 21.87
N GLY A 287 26.22 -28.11 21.13
CA GLY A 287 26.84 -27.49 19.96
C GLY A 287 26.86 -28.41 18.74
N GLY A 288 27.28 -27.86 17.60
CA GLY A 288 27.28 -28.56 16.31
C GLY A 288 27.40 -27.61 15.14
N ALA A 289 27.18 -28.11 13.92
CA ALA A 289 27.24 -27.30 12.70
C ALA A 289 25.89 -27.32 11.98
N ILE A 290 25.47 -26.16 11.50
CA ILE A 290 24.26 -25.98 10.68
C ILE A 290 24.70 -25.51 9.30
N TYR A 291 24.08 -26.06 8.27
CA TYR A 291 24.36 -25.74 6.88
C TYR A 291 23.16 -25.00 6.28
N ILE A 292 23.36 -23.75 5.91
CA ILE A 292 22.32 -22.90 5.35
C ILE A 292 22.63 -22.65 3.88
N GLU A 293 21.71 -23.03 2.99
CA GLU A 293 21.82 -22.72 1.57
C GLU A 293 21.35 -21.28 1.30
N HIS A 294 22.29 -20.42 0.89
CA HIS A 294 22.06 -19.01 0.62
C HIS A 294 21.40 -18.76 -0.75
N LEU A 295 20.99 -17.53 -1.02
CA LEU A 295 20.35 -17.08 -2.27
C LEU A 295 21.27 -17.17 -3.50
N ASP A 296 22.58 -17.25 -3.29
CA ASP A 296 23.60 -17.38 -4.32
C ASP A 296 24.10 -18.82 -4.52
N GLU A 297 23.34 -19.82 -4.05
CA GLU A 297 23.69 -21.25 -4.09
C GLU A 297 24.95 -21.59 -3.27
N ARG A 298 25.54 -20.64 -2.52
CA ARG A 298 26.61 -20.95 -1.58
C ARG A 298 26.02 -21.53 -0.29
N TRP A 299 26.77 -22.44 0.31
CA TRP A 299 26.44 -23.01 1.62
C TRP A 299 27.20 -22.25 2.70
N LEU A 300 26.46 -21.75 3.69
CA LEU A 300 27.02 -21.13 4.89
C LEU A 300 27.06 -22.19 6.00
N THR A 301 28.25 -22.44 6.54
CA THR A 301 28.43 -23.27 7.72
C THR A 301 28.40 -22.37 8.95
N VAL A 302 27.43 -22.61 9.83
CA VAL A 302 27.29 -21.92 11.12
C VAL A 302 27.67 -22.91 12.21
N GLU A 303 28.79 -22.65 12.86
CA GLU A 303 29.25 -23.46 14.00
C GLU A 303 28.68 -22.90 15.31
N ILE A 304 28.05 -23.78 16.08
CA ILE A 304 27.58 -23.52 17.43
C ILE A 304 28.61 -24.11 18.38
N MET A 305 29.20 -23.27 19.21
CA MET A 305 30.26 -23.68 20.11
C MET A 305 29.70 -24.64 21.19
N PRO A 306 30.38 -25.76 21.48
CA PRO A 306 29.98 -26.64 22.57
C PRO A 306 29.95 -25.89 23.91
N GLY A 307 28.82 -25.95 24.61
CA GLY A 307 28.58 -25.23 25.87
C GLY A 307 27.80 -23.93 25.72
N GLU A 308 27.58 -23.44 24.49
CA GLU A 308 26.62 -22.38 24.21
C GLU A 308 25.23 -23.00 24.03
N VAL A 309 24.31 -22.70 24.94
CA VAL A 309 22.93 -23.21 24.88
C VAL A 309 22.08 -22.29 24.03
N ILE A 310 21.45 -22.84 23.00
CA ILE A 310 20.48 -22.10 22.16
C ILE A 310 19.08 -22.31 22.72
N SER A 311 18.42 -21.21 23.06
CA SER A 311 17.04 -21.24 23.54
C SER A 311 16.05 -21.28 22.36
N PRO A 312 14.88 -21.93 22.51
CA PRO A 312 13.83 -21.87 21.49
C PRO A 312 13.41 -20.43 21.19
N GLY A 313 13.44 -20.04 19.91
CA GLY A 313 13.14 -18.68 19.46
C GLY A 313 14.29 -17.68 19.58
N GLU A 314 15.47 -18.09 20.05
CA GLU A 314 16.66 -17.25 20.07
C GLU A 314 17.07 -16.83 18.66
N VAL A 315 17.54 -15.58 18.51
CA VAL A 315 17.95 -15.01 17.23
C VAL A 315 19.43 -14.66 17.28
N LYS A 316 20.22 -15.22 16.35
CA LYS A 316 21.63 -14.85 16.14
C LYS A 316 21.82 -14.17 14.79
N VAL A 317 22.89 -13.38 14.68
CA VAL A 317 23.16 -12.58 13.48
C VAL A 317 24.47 -13.01 12.81
N ILE A 318 24.40 -13.23 11.50
CA ILE A 318 25.56 -13.42 10.62
C ILE A 318 25.73 -12.14 9.82
N ARG A 319 26.78 -11.40 10.14
CA ARG A 319 27.02 -10.07 9.56
C ARG A 319 27.44 -10.17 8.09
N GLY A 320 26.94 -9.26 7.26
CA GLY A 320 27.32 -9.15 5.84
C GLY A 320 26.80 -10.28 4.93
N GLN A 321 25.84 -11.08 5.40
CA GLN A 321 25.20 -12.16 4.63
C GLN A 321 23.72 -11.88 4.32
N GLY A 322 23.27 -10.63 4.44
CA GLY A 322 21.92 -10.19 4.08
C GLY A 322 21.78 -9.82 2.59
N MET A 323 20.79 -8.99 2.27
CA MET A 323 20.58 -8.49 0.91
C MET A 323 21.59 -7.39 0.55
N PRO A 324 22.01 -7.29 -0.72
CA PRO A 324 22.77 -6.14 -1.18
C PRO A 324 21.90 -4.88 -1.13
N SER A 325 22.47 -3.77 -0.68
CA SER A 325 21.81 -2.46 -0.70
C SER A 325 21.84 -1.88 -2.11
N TYR A 326 20.72 -1.33 -2.56
CA TYR A 326 20.61 -0.75 -3.90
C TYR A 326 21.54 0.45 -4.13
N ARG A 327 21.81 1.26 -3.10
CA ARG A 327 22.59 2.50 -3.21
C ARG A 327 24.07 2.34 -2.91
N HIS A 328 24.39 1.59 -1.86
CA HIS A 328 25.75 1.51 -1.32
C HIS A 328 26.48 0.22 -1.72
N HIS A 329 25.77 -0.75 -2.32
CA HIS A 329 26.28 -2.08 -2.66
C HIS A 329 26.88 -2.88 -1.50
N ASP A 330 26.73 -2.40 -0.26
CA ASP A 330 27.01 -3.15 0.95
C ASP A 330 25.95 -4.23 1.19
N PHE A 331 26.32 -5.30 1.89
CA PHE A 331 25.39 -6.35 2.27
C PHE A 331 24.82 -6.07 3.66
N GLY A 332 23.51 -6.29 3.82
CA GLY A 332 22.87 -6.33 5.14
C GLY A 332 23.27 -7.58 5.92
N ASN A 333 22.50 -7.90 6.96
CA ASN A 333 22.76 -9.02 7.85
C ASN A 333 21.74 -10.15 7.66
N LEU A 334 22.15 -11.36 8.02
CA LEU A 334 21.28 -12.54 8.08
C LEU A 334 21.00 -12.87 9.54
N TYR A 335 19.74 -12.73 9.94
CA TYR A 335 19.24 -13.16 11.24
C TYR A 335 18.74 -14.60 11.15
N VAL A 336 19.27 -15.45 12.00
CA VAL A 336 18.88 -16.85 12.12
C VAL A 336 18.09 -17.00 13.41
N GLN A 337 16.80 -17.33 13.28
CA GLN A 337 15.96 -17.70 14.40
C GLN A 337 15.97 -19.22 14.55
N PHE A 338 16.31 -19.70 15.75
CA PHE A 338 16.39 -21.13 16.03
C PHE A 338 15.08 -21.66 16.59
N ASP A 339 14.52 -22.68 15.94
CA ASP A 339 13.42 -23.47 16.47
C ASP A 339 13.95 -24.85 16.89
N VAL A 340 13.78 -25.19 18.16
CA VAL A 340 14.35 -26.40 18.75
C VAL A 340 13.31 -27.51 18.73
N LYS A 341 13.54 -28.54 17.90
CA LYS A 341 12.68 -29.72 17.87
C LYS A 341 12.99 -30.65 19.03
N PHE A 342 12.01 -30.79 19.91
CA PHE A 342 12.07 -31.75 21.01
C PHE A 342 11.67 -33.14 20.52
N PRO A 343 12.43 -34.19 20.86
CA PRO A 343 12.03 -35.56 20.57
C PRO A 343 10.74 -35.91 21.33
N SER A 344 9.86 -36.69 20.71
CA SER A 344 8.56 -37.06 21.29
C SER A 344 8.69 -37.94 22.53
N LYS A 345 9.75 -38.76 22.60
CA LYS A 345 10.17 -39.55 23.76
C LYS A 345 11.69 -39.68 23.74
N LEU A 346 12.31 -39.60 24.91
CA LEU A 346 13.69 -40.02 25.10
C LEU A 346 13.70 -41.52 25.42
N THR A 347 14.35 -42.32 24.58
CA THR A 347 14.46 -43.77 24.75
C THR A 347 15.89 -44.16 25.11
N GLY A 348 16.04 -45.19 25.92
CA GLY A 348 17.34 -45.81 26.22
C GLY A 348 17.95 -46.52 25.00
N PRO A 349 19.16 -47.10 25.14
CA PRO A 349 19.76 -47.93 24.10
C PRO A 349 18.80 -49.07 23.73
N PRO A 350 18.71 -49.47 22.45
CA PRO A 350 17.88 -50.61 22.06
C PRO A 350 18.37 -51.88 22.76
N ASP A 351 17.44 -52.67 23.28
CA ASP A 351 17.75 -54.01 23.81
C ASP A 351 18.25 -54.93 22.67
N SER A 352 18.73 -56.13 22.99
CA SER A 352 19.22 -57.12 22.01
C SER A 352 18.22 -57.46 20.89
N ASP A 353 16.94 -57.17 21.11
CA ASP A 353 15.83 -57.40 20.18
C ASP A 353 15.37 -56.13 19.42
N GLY A 354 16.09 -55.00 19.57
CA GLY A 354 15.86 -53.77 18.81
C GLY A 354 14.69 -52.90 19.30
N PHE A 355 14.08 -53.22 20.44
CA PHE A 355 13.00 -52.43 21.03
C PHE A 355 13.53 -51.24 21.85
N PRO A 356 12.89 -50.05 21.76
CA PRO A 356 13.27 -48.88 22.55
C PRO A 356 12.86 -49.05 24.02
N THR A 357 13.84 -49.08 24.91
CA THR A 357 13.66 -49.22 26.36
C THR A 357 13.42 -47.87 27.03
N ALA A 358 12.79 -47.87 28.21
CA ALA A 358 12.68 -46.68 29.05
C ALA A 358 14.07 -46.14 29.44
N LEU A 359 14.17 -44.84 29.75
CA LEU A 359 15.40 -44.20 30.23
C LEU A 359 15.98 -44.96 31.43
N GLN A 360 17.24 -45.37 31.32
CA GLN A 360 17.93 -46.04 32.43
C GLN A 360 18.36 -45.02 33.50
N PRO A 361 18.40 -45.40 34.80
CA PRO A 361 18.79 -44.49 35.88
C PRO A 361 20.18 -43.86 35.69
N GLU A 362 21.10 -44.57 35.04
CA GLU A 362 22.45 -44.09 34.73
C GLU A 362 22.44 -42.89 33.77
N GLN A 363 21.53 -42.89 32.79
CA GLN A 363 21.38 -41.80 31.82
C GLN A 363 20.77 -40.55 32.46
N ILE A 364 19.85 -40.74 33.40
CA ILE A 364 19.26 -39.64 34.18
C ILE A 364 20.35 -38.96 35.00
N LYS A 365 21.21 -39.74 35.66
CA LYS A 365 22.34 -39.21 36.45
C LYS A 365 23.36 -38.47 35.57
N ALA A 366 23.58 -38.93 34.33
CA ALA A 366 24.44 -38.23 33.36
C ALA A 366 23.83 -36.92 32.85
N LEU A 367 22.50 -36.83 32.72
CA LEU A 367 21.83 -35.56 32.41
C LEU A 367 21.90 -34.60 33.60
N GLU A 368 21.74 -35.09 34.83
CA GLU A 368 21.84 -34.30 36.06
C GLU A 368 23.25 -33.76 36.33
N SER A 369 24.30 -34.38 35.79
CA SER A 369 25.67 -33.87 35.92
C SER A 369 25.99 -32.73 34.95
N VAL A 370 25.26 -32.62 33.84
CA VAL A 370 25.50 -31.63 32.77
C VAL A 370 24.53 -30.45 32.86
N LEU A 371 23.27 -30.71 33.22
CA LEU A 371 22.22 -29.70 33.32
C LEU A 371 22.25 -28.95 34.66
N PRO A 372 21.75 -27.70 34.72
CA PRO A 372 21.60 -26.98 35.98
C PRO A 372 20.71 -27.74 36.97
N PRO A 373 20.87 -27.53 38.29
CA PRO A 373 20.06 -28.20 39.30
C PRO A 373 18.58 -27.92 39.07
N ARG A 374 17.75 -28.92 39.37
CA ARG A 374 16.29 -28.81 39.26
C ARG A 374 15.80 -27.60 40.06
N MET A 375 14.89 -26.84 39.48
CA MET A 375 14.29 -25.69 40.16
C MET A 375 13.61 -26.12 41.46
N PRO A 376 13.71 -25.33 42.55
CA PRO A 376 13.05 -25.64 43.81
C PRO A 376 11.54 -25.70 43.59
N GLN A 377 10.95 -26.86 43.88
CA GLN A 377 9.50 -27.04 43.83
C GLN A 377 8.89 -26.67 45.18
N ASN A 378 7.63 -26.20 45.15
CA ASN A 378 6.87 -25.96 46.36
C ASN A 378 6.44 -27.31 46.95
N ILE A 379 7.22 -27.84 47.87
CA ILE A 379 6.93 -29.10 48.53
C ILE A 379 5.82 -28.84 49.56
N PRO A 380 4.67 -29.54 49.48
CA PRO A 380 3.60 -29.38 50.46
C PRO A 380 4.10 -29.79 51.86
N PRO A 381 3.64 -29.12 52.93
CA PRO A 381 3.97 -29.51 54.30
C PRO A 381 3.43 -30.90 54.61
N THR A 382 4.06 -31.61 55.56
CA THR A 382 3.76 -33.02 55.88
C THR A 382 2.32 -33.28 56.32
N ASP A 383 1.64 -32.24 56.81
CA ASP A 383 0.26 -32.30 57.30
C ASP A 383 -0.77 -31.84 56.24
N ALA A 384 -0.31 -31.45 55.05
CA ALA A 384 -1.20 -31.08 53.95
C ALA A 384 -1.77 -32.31 53.26
N MET A 385 -3.08 -32.27 52.96
CA MET A 385 -3.71 -33.27 52.11
C MET A 385 -3.18 -33.11 50.68
N THR A 386 -2.48 -34.12 50.18
CA THR A 386 -2.01 -34.18 48.78
C THR A 386 -2.84 -35.18 48.00
N GLU A 387 -3.35 -34.75 46.85
CA GLU A 387 -4.04 -35.61 45.89
C GLU A 387 -3.14 -35.84 44.68
N ASP A 388 -2.98 -37.10 44.28
CA ASP A 388 -2.14 -37.48 43.14
C ASP A 388 -2.93 -37.40 41.83
N TYR A 389 -2.41 -36.63 40.88
CA TYR A 389 -3.02 -36.49 39.55
C TYR A 389 -2.03 -36.90 38.46
N SER A 390 -2.49 -37.71 37.51
CA SER A 390 -1.74 -38.02 36.29
C SER A 390 -2.11 -37.06 35.16
N LEU A 391 -1.11 -36.51 34.48
CA LEU A 391 -1.33 -35.64 33.33
C LEU A 391 -1.73 -36.46 32.09
N GLU A 392 -2.85 -36.11 31.49
CA GLU A 392 -3.28 -36.61 30.18
C GLU A 392 -2.95 -35.59 29.08
N LYS A 393 -2.76 -36.04 27.85
CA LYS A 393 -2.62 -35.14 26.70
C LYS A 393 -3.97 -34.49 26.43
N VAL A 394 -3.98 -33.17 26.27
CA VAL A 394 -5.18 -32.43 25.86
C VAL A 394 -5.55 -32.86 24.44
N ASP A 395 -6.77 -33.39 24.28
CA ASP A 395 -7.34 -33.72 22.98
C ASP A 395 -8.23 -32.56 22.51
N PRO A 396 -7.78 -31.73 21.54
CA PRO A 396 -8.46 -30.50 21.17
C PRO A 396 -9.85 -30.73 20.58
N THR A 397 -10.14 -31.90 20.00
CA THR A 397 -11.48 -32.26 19.51
C THR A 397 -12.44 -32.56 20.67
N ARG A 398 -11.99 -33.32 21.67
CA ARG A 398 -12.80 -33.66 22.85
C ARG A 398 -13.11 -32.44 23.73
N GLU A 399 -12.18 -31.50 23.80
CA GLU A 399 -12.38 -30.19 24.44
C GLU A 399 -13.30 -29.27 23.61
N GLY A 400 -13.14 -29.24 22.27
CA GLY A 400 -14.02 -28.49 21.37
C GLY A 400 -15.47 -28.98 21.38
N ASP A 401 -15.69 -30.29 21.42
CA ASP A 401 -17.03 -30.90 21.53
C ASP A 401 -17.68 -30.62 22.90
N ARG A 402 -16.89 -30.53 23.97
CA ARG A 402 -17.38 -30.11 25.29
C ARG A 402 -17.78 -28.64 25.29
N ALA A 403 -16.97 -27.77 24.70
CA ALA A 403 -17.28 -26.35 24.59
C ALA A 403 -18.55 -26.10 23.76
N ALA A 404 -18.73 -26.83 22.65
CA ALA A 404 -19.93 -26.73 21.82
C ALA A 404 -21.20 -27.20 22.56
N ARG A 405 -21.13 -28.32 23.30
CA ARG A 405 -22.27 -28.83 24.08
C ARG A 405 -22.66 -27.94 25.26
N ALA A 406 -21.69 -27.26 25.88
CA ALA A 406 -21.98 -26.31 26.95
C ALA A 406 -22.76 -25.08 26.45
N THR A 407 -22.54 -24.65 25.20
CA THR A 407 -23.33 -23.59 24.56
C THR A 407 -24.74 -24.02 24.14
N ASP A 408 -24.97 -25.29 23.83
CA ASP A 408 -26.31 -25.80 23.50
C ASP A 408 -27.17 -26.00 24.77
N GLU A 409 -26.56 -26.31 25.93
CA GLU A 409 -27.29 -26.52 27.19
C GLU A 409 -27.77 -25.19 27.85
N ASP A 410 -27.13 -24.05 27.55
CA ASP A 410 -27.56 -22.73 28.05
C ASP A 410 -28.77 -22.14 27.26
N ASP A 411 -29.07 -22.65 26.05
CA ASP A 411 -30.23 -22.21 25.25
C ASP A 411 -31.53 -22.97 25.61
N ASP A 412 -31.44 -24.10 26.32
CA ASP A 412 -32.59 -24.90 26.74
C ASP A 412 -33.16 -24.50 28.13
N GLU A 413 -32.48 -23.62 28.89
CA GLU A 413 -32.96 -23.06 30.18
C GLU A 413 -33.44 -21.60 30.10
N MET A 414 -33.75 -21.10 28.91
CA MET A 414 -34.44 -19.81 28.70
C MET A 414 -35.87 -20.01 28.16
N GLY A 415 -36.61 -20.90 28.83
CA GLY A 415 -38.05 -21.05 28.67
C GLY A 415 -38.84 -20.02 29.49
N GLN A 416 -39.48 -19.09 28.78
CA GLN A 416 -40.57 -18.18 29.17
C GLN A 416 -40.25 -16.87 29.90
N GLY A 417 -40.31 -15.78 29.12
CA GLY A 417 -40.81 -14.49 29.62
C GLY A 417 -40.02 -13.27 29.18
N GLY A 418 -40.21 -12.82 27.94
CA GLY A 418 -39.61 -11.56 27.48
C GLY A 418 -40.13 -11.10 26.12
N GLU A 419 -41.06 -10.16 26.16
CA GLU A 419 -41.82 -9.57 25.06
C GLU A 419 -40.93 -9.02 23.93
N ARG A 420 -41.14 -9.50 22.69
CA ARG A 420 -40.41 -9.03 21.49
C ARG A 420 -41.03 -7.72 20.99
N VAL A 421 -40.37 -6.59 21.23
CA VAL A 421 -40.72 -5.31 20.60
C VAL A 421 -40.13 -5.27 19.19
N GLN A 422 -41.01 -5.35 18.17
CA GLN A 422 -40.66 -5.08 16.78
C GLN A 422 -40.64 -3.56 16.55
N CYS A 423 -39.50 -3.00 16.17
CA CYS A 423 -39.45 -1.68 15.54
C CYS A 423 -39.27 -1.87 14.03
N ALA A 424 -40.37 -1.62 13.31
CA ALA A 424 -40.40 -1.51 11.87
C ALA A 424 -39.70 -0.23 11.42
N SER A 425 -38.91 -0.35 10.36
CA SER A 425 -38.34 0.74 9.59
C SER A 425 -39.43 1.57 8.91
N GLN A 426 -39.41 2.89 9.11
CA GLN A 426 -39.80 3.88 8.11
C GLN A 426 -38.63 4.86 7.92
#